data_AF-A0A2N2A420-F1
#
_entry.id   AF-A0A2N2A420-F1
#
_cell.length_a   1.000
_cell.length_b   1.000
_cell.length_c   1.000
_cell.angle_alpha   90.00
_cell.angle_beta   90.00
_cell.angle_gamma   90.00
#
_symmetry.space_group_name_H-M   'P 1'
#
loop_
_entity.id
_entity.type
_entity.pdbx_description
1 polymer ?
#
loop_
_entity_poly.entity_id
_entity_poly.type
_entity_poly.pdbx_seq_one_letter_code
_entity_poly.pdbx_strand_id
1 'polypeptide(L)'
;MQRMNDTFNQTHLKKIRSRVGEELGLSFQKCKTQGTLMRFSVALAVFAACFLTITPALAIGIPAVNDLLYFVLPETAQFFKTVQMSDIDQNIEINVESAYVHGSKAEILVSVRDLNRDRLDDSIDFYDSYDLRTGFDSIGTCNQIGYDTSTGTATFLIEISSMNSDDLITGKKITLSFQTILSGKETKMAVPIQMDWSNISNEVITEKAEHSDAMLLIPGEEILKIMDGFLVTGVGYVGEQLHIQLYTPRRHQFDDHAALYLKNEAEAIIQANAVYRGGYNTGDPELDKRADYIDFVFDVPNDLLSHYKLYGDFYSATTRIDGDWSITFPLENN
;
A
#
# COMPACT_ATOMS: atom_id res chain seq x y z
N MET A 1 -0.22 -40.52 -19.18
CA MET A 1 -1.58 -39.95 -19.14
C MET A 1 -1.51 -38.59 -19.82
N GLN A 2 -2.38 -38.34 -20.80
CA GLN A 2 -2.31 -37.27 -21.79
C GLN A 2 -2.49 -35.85 -21.20
N ARG A 3 -1.80 -34.89 -21.84
CA ARG A 3 -1.94 -33.43 -21.71
C ARG A 3 -3.39 -32.96 -21.63
N MET A 4 -3.77 -32.38 -20.51
CA MET A 4 -4.90 -31.46 -20.36
C MET A 4 -4.49 -30.40 -19.34
N ASN A 5 -3.87 -29.30 -19.77
CA ASN A 5 -3.89 -28.03 -19.02
C ASN A 5 -3.40 -26.80 -19.80
N ASP A 6 -2.72 -26.96 -20.95
CA ASP A 6 -2.27 -25.79 -21.73
C ASP A 6 -3.39 -25.02 -22.45
N THR A 7 -4.57 -25.63 -22.64
CA THR A 7 -5.67 -25.03 -23.41
C THR A 7 -6.52 -24.05 -22.60
N PHE A 8 -6.51 -24.15 -21.26
CA PHE A 8 -7.36 -23.33 -20.39
C PHE A 8 -6.88 -21.88 -20.27
N ASN A 9 -5.58 -21.63 -20.47
CA ASN A 9 -4.97 -20.32 -20.23
C ASN A 9 -5.00 -19.38 -21.47
N GLN A 10 -4.60 -19.87 -22.64
CA GLN A 10 -4.44 -19.02 -23.85
C GLN A 10 -5.76 -18.51 -24.44
N THR A 11 -6.82 -19.31 -24.40
CA THR A 11 -8.12 -18.95 -24.98
C THR A 11 -8.85 -17.95 -24.10
N HIS A 12 -8.70 -18.06 -22.78
CA HIS A 12 -9.32 -17.18 -21.80
C HIS A 12 -8.65 -15.80 -21.80
N LEU A 13 -7.31 -15.74 -21.80
CA LEU A 13 -6.55 -14.50 -21.93
C LEU A 13 -6.85 -13.75 -23.24
N LYS A 14 -7.06 -14.47 -24.35
CA LYS A 14 -7.49 -13.84 -25.61
C LYS A 14 -8.87 -13.20 -25.52
N LYS A 15 -9.82 -13.85 -24.84
CA LYS A 15 -11.17 -13.31 -24.63
C LYS A 15 -11.15 -12.08 -23.73
N ILE A 16 -10.34 -12.08 -22.67
CA ILE A 16 -10.15 -10.91 -21.80
C ILE A 16 -9.54 -9.75 -22.59
N ARG A 17 -8.43 -9.99 -23.31
CA ARG A 17 -7.78 -8.95 -24.13
C ARG A 17 -8.70 -8.38 -25.22
N SER A 18 -9.53 -9.21 -25.84
CA SER A 18 -10.51 -8.76 -26.84
C SER A 18 -11.58 -7.87 -26.20
N ARG A 19 -12.10 -8.25 -25.03
CA ARG A 19 -13.14 -7.49 -24.34
C ARG A 19 -12.62 -6.14 -23.83
N VAL A 20 -11.44 -6.14 -23.20
CA VAL A 20 -10.76 -4.91 -22.75
C VAL A 20 -10.41 -3.99 -23.94
N GLY A 21 -9.99 -4.57 -25.07
CA GLY A 21 -9.76 -3.82 -26.30
C GLY A 21 -11.03 -3.19 -26.89
N GLU A 22 -12.16 -3.90 -26.88
CA GLU A 22 -13.45 -3.38 -27.34
C GLU A 22 -14.01 -2.29 -26.42
N GLU A 23 -13.92 -2.46 -25.10
CA GLU A 23 -14.40 -1.48 -24.10
C GLU A 23 -13.57 -0.19 -24.11
N LEU A 24 -12.26 -0.28 -24.40
CA LEU A 24 -11.35 0.87 -24.43
C LEU A 24 -11.12 1.45 -25.84
N GLY A 25 -11.77 0.90 -26.88
CA GLY A 25 -11.56 1.32 -28.28
C GLY A 25 -10.15 1.03 -28.83
N LEU A 26 -9.40 0.11 -28.21
CA LEU A 26 -8.03 -0.23 -28.54
C LEU A 26 -7.97 -1.49 -29.44
N SER A 27 -7.49 -1.33 -30.69
CA SER A 27 -7.23 -2.48 -31.57
C SER A 27 -5.81 -3.01 -31.38
N PHE A 28 -5.65 -4.16 -30.72
CA PHE A 28 -4.34 -4.79 -30.56
C PHE A 28 -4.01 -5.71 -31.75
N GLN A 29 -3.32 -5.19 -32.77
CA GLN A 29 -2.76 -6.03 -33.84
C GLN A 29 -1.40 -6.62 -33.43
N LYS A 30 -1.23 -7.92 -33.67
CA LYS A 30 0.06 -8.60 -33.51
C LYS A 30 1.03 -8.07 -34.58
N CYS A 31 2.11 -7.42 -34.16
CA CYS A 31 3.14 -6.97 -35.10
C CYS A 31 3.74 -8.20 -35.79
N LYS A 32 3.57 -8.33 -37.11
CA LYS A 32 4.22 -9.38 -37.90
C LYS A 32 5.71 -9.08 -37.91
N THR A 33 6.51 -9.96 -37.32
CA THR A 33 7.96 -9.95 -37.51
C THR A 33 8.25 -10.28 -38.98
N GLN A 34 8.53 -9.25 -39.78
CA GLN A 34 9.15 -9.43 -41.09
C GLN A 34 10.65 -9.51 -40.86
N GLY A 35 11.23 -10.67 -41.16
CA GLY A 35 12.68 -10.81 -41.24
C GLY A 35 13.20 -10.01 -42.43
N THR A 36 14.24 -9.22 -42.22
CA THR A 36 15.03 -8.66 -43.33
C THR A 36 16.49 -8.62 -42.91
N LEU A 37 17.30 -9.43 -43.60
CA LEU A 37 18.75 -9.43 -43.54
C LEU A 37 19.28 -8.47 -44.62
N MET A 38 20.19 -7.58 -44.20
CA MET A 38 21.22 -6.83 -44.99
C MET A 38 20.72 -5.91 -46.11
N ARG A 39 21.32 -4.75 -46.40
CA ARG A 39 22.55 -4.01 -46.04
C ARG A 39 22.32 -2.60 -46.61
N PHE A 40 22.82 -1.53 -45.99
CA PHE A 40 23.62 -0.54 -46.70
C PHE A 40 24.38 0.34 -45.72
N SER A 41 25.69 0.28 -45.90
CA SER A 41 26.71 1.15 -45.34
C SER A 41 26.48 2.60 -45.76
N VAL A 42 26.85 3.52 -44.86
CA VAL A 42 27.32 4.92 -45.02
C VAL A 42 26.68 5.78 -43.93
N ALA A 43 27.34 5.80 -42.77
CA ALA A 43 27.36 6.94 -41.84
C ALA A 43 28.52 6.77 -40.82
N LEU A 44 29.63 6.17 -41.26
CA LEU A 44 30.84 5.99 -40.47
C LEU A 44 31.76 7.20 -40.71
N ALA A 45 31.41 8.38 -40.18
CA ALA A 45 32.32 9.53 -40.14
C ALA A 45 31.88 10.69 -39.22
N VAL A 46 30.59 10.81 -38.86
CA VAL A 46 30.10 11.95 -38.05
C VAL A 46 29.81 11.58 -36.59
N PHE A 47 29.73 10.28 -36.26
CA PHE A 47 29.44 9.83 -34.89
C PHE A 47 30.65 9.79 -33.94
N ALA A 48 31.88 9.95 -34.45
CA ALA A 48 33.11 9.85 -33.64
C ALA A 48 33.49 11.14 -32.90
N ALA A 49 32.81 12.27 -33.16
CA ALA A 49 33.16 13.57 -32.56
C ALA A 49 32.28 13.96 -31.35
N CYS A 50 31.22 13.20 -31.03
CA CYS A 50 30.36 13.46 -29.87
C CYS A 50 30.63 12.54 -28.66
N PHE A 51 31.60 11.62 -28.75
CA PHE A 51 31.88 10.63 -27.69
C PHE A 51 32.97 11.05 -26.68
N LEU A 52 33.41 12.30 -26.66
CA LEU A 52 34.47 12.77 -25.75
C LEU A 52 34.01 13.62 -24.55
N THR A 53 32.71 13.68 -24.26
CA THR A 53 32.20 14.34 -23.03
C THR A 53 31.19 13.53 -22.24
N ILE A 54 30.89 12.29 -22.66
CA ILE A 54 30.16 11.36 -21.80
C ILE A 54 31.21 10.56 -21.04
N THR A 55 31.77 11.15 -19.99
CA THR A 55 32.25 10.31 -18.90
C THR A 55 31.05 9.47 -18.46
N PRO A 56 31.13 8.13 -18.44
CA PRO A 56 30.21 7.40 -17.61
C PRO A 56 30.46 7.95 -16.21
N ALA A 57 29.50 8.71 -15.68
CA ALA A 57 29.44 8.87 -14.25
C ALA A 57 29.34 7.44 -13.75
N LEU A 58 30.45 6.91 -13.24
CA LEU A 58 30.42 5.73 -12.41
C LEU A 58 29.35 6.05 -11.37
N ALA A 59 28.22 5.34 -11.45
CA ALA A 59 27.15 5.47 -10.50
C ALA A 59 27.78 5.12 -9.14
N ILE A 60 28.15 6.14 -8.38
CA ILE A 60 28.56 5.99 -7.00
C ILE A 60 27.26 5.63 -6.30
N GLY A 61 27.00 4.32 -6.16
CA GLY A 61 26.02 3.85 -5.20
C GLY A 61 26.36 4.51 -3.87
N ILE A 62 25.38 5.15 -3.24
CA ILE A 62 25.59 5.84 -1.96
C ILE A 62 26.13 4.79 -0.99
N PRO A 63 27.39 4.89 -0.50
CA PRO A 63 28.02 3.83 0.28
C PRO A 63 27.15 3.39 1.48
N ALA A 64 26.43 4.35 2.08
CA ALA A 64 25.51 4.10 3.18
C ALA A 64 24.32 3.19 2.81
N VAL A 65 23.76 3.30 1.60
CA VAL A 65 22.63 2.47 1.15
C VAL A 65 23.09 1.03 0.92
N ASN A 66 24.30 0.85 0.40
CA ASN A 66 24.88 -0.48 0.19
C ASN A 66 25.24 -1.15 1.52
N ASP A 67 25.85 -0.42 2.46
CA ASP A 67 26.12 -0.94 3.80
C ASP A 67 24.83 -1.34 4.53
N LEU A 68 23.76 -0.54 4.37
CA LEU A 68 22.44 -0.85 4.92
C LEU A 68 21.85 -2.14 4.32
N LEU A 69 22.01 -2.37 3.01
CA LEU A 69 21.59 -3.61 2.38
C LEU A 69 22.29 -4.83 2.99
N TYR A 70 23.61 -4.78 3.20
CA TYR A 70 24.35 -5.86 3.86
C TYR A 70 24.00 -6.03 5.33
N PHE A 71 23.56 -4.97 6.01
CA PHE A 71 23.10 -5.05 7.40
C PHE A 71 21.74 -5.74 7.52
N VAL A 72 20.80 -5.43 6.63
CA VAL A 72 19.43 -5.95 6.67
C VAL A 72 19.32 -7.34 6.02
N LEU A 73 20.01 -7.55 4.89
CA LEU A 73 19.95 -8.77 4.08
C LEU A 73 21.35 -9.37 3.84
N PRO A 74 22.10 -9.74 4.89
CA PRO A 74 23.49 -10.19 4.74
C PRO A 74 23.65 -11.43 3.84
N GLU A 75 22.64 -12.30 3.79
CA GLU A 75 22.69 -13.55 3.01
C GLU A 75 22.41 -13.34 1.52
N THR A 76 21.59 -12.34 1.16
CA THR A 76 21.16 -12.11 -0.23
C THR A 76 21.73 -10.84 -0.86
N ALA A 77 22.31 -9.93 -0.08
CA ALA A 77 22.85 -8.64 -0.56
C ALA A 77 23.76 -8.77 -1.80
N GLN A 78 24.61 -9.82 -1.85
CA GLN A 78 25.50 -10.05 -2.99
C GLN A 78 24.78 -10.37 -4.32
N PHE A 79 23.50 -10.74 -4.28
CA PHE A 79 22.71 -11.05 -5.48
C PHE A 79 21.94 -9.85 -6.02
N PHE A 80 21.89 -8.75 -5.27
CA PHE A 80 21.28 -7.51 -5.73
C PHE A 80 22.10 -6.92 -6.88
N LYS A 81 21.41 -6.57 -7.95
CA LYS A 81 21.98 -5.87 -9.09
C LYS A 81 21.69 -4.38 -8.95
N THR A 82 22.71 -3.56 -9.16
CA THR A 82 22.57 -2.11 -9.22
C THR A 82 21.61 -1.72 -10.35
N VAL A 83 20.61 -0.88 -10.05
CA VAL A 83 19.64 -0.38 -11.02
C VAL A 83 19.84 1.12 -11.25
N GLN A 84 19.77 1.94 -10.20
CA GLN A 84 19.99 3.40 -10.23
C GLN A 84 19.12 4.11 -11.27
N MET A 85 17.83 3.79 -11.26
CA MET A 85 16.83 4.42 -12.12
C MET A 85 15.78 5.07 -11.22
N SER A 86 15.53 6.35 -11.45
CA SER A 86 14.55 7.11 -10.71
C SER A 86 13.43 7.63 -11.59
N ASP A 87 12.33 7.96 -10.93
CA ASP A 87 11.28 8.79 -11.49
C ASP A 87 10.96 9.93 -10.50
N ILE A 88 10.56 11.07 -11.05
CA ILE A 88 10.27 12.28 -10.27
C ILE A 88 8.87 12.76 -10.63
N ASP A 89 8.00 12.73 -9.64
CA ASP A 89 6.68 13.35 -9.68
C ASP A 89 6.41 14.06 -8.36
N GLN A 90 5.60 15.13 -8.38
CA GLN A 90 5.31 15.98 -7.23
C GLN A 90 6.55 16.53 -6.50
N ASN A 91 7.67 16.67 -7.22
CA ASN A 91 9.00 16.98 -6.68
C ASN A 91 9.50 15.97 -5.63
N ILE A 92 9.00 14.73 -5.66
CA ILE A 92 9.54 13.60 -4.92
C ILE A 92 10.26 12.70 -5.91
N GLU A 93 11.52 12.40 -5.62
CA GLU A 93 12.29 11.41 -6.35
C GLU A 93 12.12 10.04 -5.69
N ILE A 94 11.72 9.04 -6.47
CA ILE A 94 11.79 7.63 -6.08
C ILE A 94 12.83 6.96 -6.96
N ASN A 95 13.90 6.46 -6.36
CA ASN A 95 15.01 5.78 -7.05
C ASN A 95 15.04 4.30 -6.71
N VAL A 96 15.01 3.44 -7.72
CA VAL A 96 15.33 2.02 -7.56
C VAL A 96 16.84 1.88 -7.50
N GLU A 97 17.36 1.71 -6.29
CA GLU A 97 18.80 1.63 -6.01
C GLU A 97 19.39 0.33 -6.55
N SER A 98 18.74 -0.79 -6.22
CA SER A 98 19.12 -2.13 -6.64
C SER A 98 17.94 -3.09 -6.54
N ALA A 99 18.02 -4.22 -7.23
CA ALA A 99 17.00 -5.27 -7.19
C ALA A 99 17.62 -6.66 -7.30
N TYR A 100 17.04 -7.61 -6.58
CA TYR A 100 17.29 -9.04 -6.73
C TYR A 100 15.99 -9.74 -7.14
N VAL A 101 15.93 -10.14 -8.41
CA VAL A 101 14.78 -10.85 -8.98
C VAL A 101 15.18 -12.31 -9.22
N HIS A 102 14.45 -13.24 -8.61
CA HIS A 102 14.73 -14.67 -8.70
C HIS A 102 13.44 -15.51 -8.62
N GLY A 103 13.23 -16.35 -9.62
CA GLY A 103 12.03 -17.19 -9.69
C GLY A 103 10.76 -16.34 -9.72
N SER A 104 9.87 -16.58 -8.76
CA SER A 104 8.63 -15.82 -8.53
C SER A 104 8.78 -14.62 -7.59
N LYS A 105 9.98 -14.34 -7.06
CA LYS A 105 10.25 -13.30 -6.05
C LYS A 105 11.09 -12.14 -6.61
N ALA A 106 10.79 -10.93 -6.17
CA ALA A 106 11.62 -9.74 -6.32
C ALA A 106 11.83 -9.08 -4.96
N GLU A 107 13.08 -8.73 -4.67
CA GLU A 107 13.47 -7.89 -3.55
C GLU A 107 14.07 -6.61 -4.13
N ILE A 108 13.52 -5.45 -3.79
CA ILE A 108 13.84 -4.19 -4.46
C ILE A 108 14.16 -3.14 -3.39
N LEU A 109 15.34 -2.56 -3.50
CA LEU A 109 15.77 -1.47 -2.63
C LEU A 109 15.44 -0.14 -3.31
N VAL A 110 14.67 0.69 -2.62
CA VAL A 110 14.18 1.97 -3.14
C VAL A 110 14.56 3.09 -2.19
N SER A 111 15.05 4.21 -2.71
CA SER A 111 15.20 5.45 -1.94
C SER A 111 14.15 6.47 -2.35
N VAL A 112 13.72 7.28 -1.38
CA VAL A 112 12.69 8.31 -1.55
C VAL A 112 13.23 9.61 -0.99
N ARG A 113 13.16 10.69 -1.77
CA ARG A 113 13.59 12.01 -1.33
C ARG A 113 12.66 13.12 -1.81
N ASP A 114 12.27 13.98 -0.89
CA ASP A 114 11.65 15.26 -1.24
C ASP A 114 12.70 16.26 -1.74
N LEU A 115 12.55 16.74 -2.97
CA LEU A 115 13.47 17.72 -3.55
C LEU A 115 13.29 19.12 -2.96
N ASN A 116 12.12 19.42 -2.37
CA ASN A 116 11.87 20.66 -1.62
C ASN A 116 12.36 20.58 -0.17
N ARG A 117 12.52 19.35 0.37
CA ARG A 117 13.02 19.03 1.71
C ARG A 117 12.20 19.58 2.88
N ASP A 118 10.89 19.66 2.73
CA ASP A 118 10.00 20.23 3.76
C ASP A 118 8.68 19.46 3.97
N ARG A 119 8.38 18.42 3.18
CA ARG A 119 7.10 17.69 3.27
C ARG A 119 7.20 16.26 3.80
N LEU A 120 8.39 15.65 3.75
CA LEU A 120 8.60 14.26 4.15
C LEU A 120 9.51 14.17 5.39
N ASP A 121 9.17 13.28 6.31
CA ASP A 121 9.92 12.95 7.53
C ASP A 121 10.29 11.45 7.58
N ASP A 122 10.69 10.94 8.74
CA ASP A 122 11.09 9.54 8.90
C ASP A 122 9.90 8.57 9.02
N SER A 123 8.66 9.05 8.89
CA SER A 123 7.42 8.27 9.01
C SER A 123 6.76 7.93 7.67
N ILE A 124 7.51 8.04 6.57
CA ILE A 124 7.01 7.81 5.20
C ILE A 124 6.34 6.44 5.05
N ASP A 125 5.23 6.41 4.33
CA ASP A 125 4.48 5.19 3.99
C ASP A 125 3.93 5.28 2.58
N PHE A 126 3.89 4.16 1.86
CA PHE A 126 3.33 4.11 0.50
C PHE A 126 1.83 3.77 0.45
N TYR A 127 1.14 3.65 1.59
CA TYR A 127 -0.30 3.41 1.67
C TYR A 127 -0.78 2.21 0.82
N ASP A 128 0.01 1.12 0.82
CA ASP A 128 -0.19 -0.06 -0.03
C ASP A 128 -0.39 0.26 -1.53
N SER A 129 0.08 1.43 -1.98
CA SER A 129 -0.15 1.96 -3.33
C SER A 129 1.04 1.73 -4.26
N TYR A 130 1.77 0.64 -4.03
CA TYR A 130 2.88 0.21 -4.87
C TYR A 130 2.54 -1.07 -5.61
N ASP A 131 3.01 -1.18 -6.86
CA ASP A 131 2.77 -2.36 -7.69
C ASP A 131 4.03 -2.70 -8.49
N LEU A 132 4.38 -3.98 -8.48
CA LEU A 132 5.34 -4.54 -9.41
C LEU A 132 4.55 -5.18 -10.54
N ARG A 133 4.60 -4.58 -11.73
CA ARG A 133 3.77 -4.96 -12.89
C ARG A 133 4.16 -6.34 -13.42
N THR A 134 3.65 -7.38 -12.78
CA THR A 134 3.77 -8.78 -13.17
C THR A 134 2.51 -9.24 -13.92
N GLY A 135 2.56 -10.44 -14.48
CA GLY A 135 1.43 -11.03 -15.19
C GLY A 135 0.53 -11.90 -14.31
N PHE A 136 0.69 -11.85 -12.98
CA PHE A 136 0.09 -12.76 -12.02
C PHE A 136 -0.15 -12.08 -10.67
N ASP A 137 -1.04 -12.68 -9.87
CA ASP A 137 -1.36 -12.17 -8.53
C ASP A 137 -0.14 -12.32 -7.61
N SER A 138 0.18 -11.24 -6.90
CA SER A 138 1.37 -11.15 -6.05
C SER A 138 0.99 -10.68 -4.65
N ILE A 139 1.79 -11.11 -3.68
CA ILE A 139 1.78 -10.60 -2.31
C ILE A 139 3.13 -9.94 -2.04
N GLY A 140 3.13 -8.85 -1.27
CA GLY A 140 4.37 -8.18 -0.93
C GLY A 140 4.34 -7.41 0.37
N THR A 141 5.53 -6.96 0.77
CA THR A 141 5.77 -6.08 1.91
C THR A 141 6.60 -4.89 1.44
N CYS A 142 6.41 -3.74 2.09
CA CYS A 142 7.25 -2.57 1.91
C CYS A 142 7.66 -2.07 3.29
N ASN A 143 8.96 -2.20 3.59
CA ASN A 143 9.50 -1.87 4.91
C ASN A 143 10.51 -0.74 4.79
N GLN A 144 10.33 0.33 5.56
CA GLN A 144 11.37 1.33 5.72
C GLN A 144 12.51 0.73 6.54
N ILE A 145 13.71 0.73 5.98
CA ILE A 145 14.90 0.14 6.60
C ILE A 145 15.93 1.20 7.03
N GLY A 146 15.75 2.46 6.61
CA GLY A 146 16.62 3.55 7.02
C GLY A 146 16.06 4.92 6.67
N TYR A 147 16.54 5.94 7.38
CA TYR A 147 16.29 7.35 7.11
C TYR A 147 17.56 8.17 7.39
N ASP A 148 18.06 8.87 6.38
CA ASP A 148 19.18 9.81 6.53
C ASP A 148 18.66 11.23 6.73
N THR A 149 18.66 11.67 7.99
CA THR A 149 18.22 13.02 8.40
C THR A 149 19.02 14.16 7.74
N SER A 150 20.27 13.91 7.32
CA SER A 150 21.10 14.94 6.69
C SER A 150 20.68 15.22 5.24
N THR A 151 20.21 14.18 4.55
CA THR A 151 19.76 14.29 3.16
C THR A 151 18.24 14.30 3.00
N GLY A 152 17.48 13.94 4.04
CA GLY A 152 16.04 13.74 3.98
C GLY A 152 15.64 12.54 3.13
N THR A 153 16.49 11.50 3.10
CA THR A 153 16.31 10.34 2.23
C THR A 153 15.86 9.14 3.04
N ALA A 154 14.69 8.60 2.72
CA ALA A 154 14.23 7.31 3.26
C ALA A 154 14.68 6.17 2.35
N THR A 155 14.94 5.00 2.91
CA THR A 155 15.26 3.78 2.17
C THR A 155 14.30 2.67 2.56
N PHE A 156 13.73 2.02 1.55
CA PHE A 156 12.73 0.97 1.67
C PHE A 156 13.22 -0.32 1.03
N LEU A 157 12.92 -1.45 1.68
CA LEU A 157 13.00 -2.78 1.11
C LEU A 157 11.58 -3.23 0.73
N ILE A 158 11.37 -3.45 -0.55
CA ILE A 158 10.13 -4.01 -1.10
C ILE A 158 10.37 -5.47 -1.44
N GLU A 159 9.59 -6.37 -0.87
CA GLU A 159 9.61 -7.79 -1.20
C GLU A 159 8.28 -8.17 -1.84
N ILE A 160 8.30 -8.69 -3.06
CA ILE A 160 7.09 -9.11 -3.78
C ILE A 160 7.30 -10.52 -4.29
N SER A 161 6.31 -11.38 -4.10
CA SER A 161 6.31 -12.76 -4.60
C SER A 161 4.96 -13.14 -5.20
N SER A 162 4.96 -13.99 -6.22
CA SER A 162 3.71 -14.59 -6.71
C SER A 162 3.01 -15.37 -5.60
N MET A 163 1.68 -15.34 -5.59
CA MET A 163 0.86 -16.24 -4.77
C MET A 163 0.97 -17.71 -5.23
N ASN A 164 1.49 -17.97 -6.43
CA ASN A 164 1.81 -19.29 -6.94
C ASN A 164 3.33 -19.43 -7.17
N SER A 165 3.96 -20.37 -6.45
CA SER A 165 5.40 -20.59 -6.53
C SER A 165 5.91 -21.06 -7.89
N ASP A 166 5.03 -21.57 -8.76
CA ASP A 166 5.39 -22.02 -10.10
C ASP A 166 5.52 -20.87 -11.12
N ASP A 167 5.04 -19.68 -10.76
CA ASP A 167 5.19 -18.50 -11.61
C ASP A 167 6.65 -18.04 -11.66
N LEU A 168 7.00 -17.34 -12.74
CA LEU A 168 8.33 -16.79 -12.92
C LEU A 168 8.23 -15.34 -13.37
N ILE A 169 8.96 -14.46 -12.68
CA ILE A 169 9.22 -13.11 -13.17
C ILE A 169 10.17 -13.24 -14.36
N THR A 170 9.64 -12.97 -15.56
CA THR A 170 10.37 -13.14 -16.82
C THR A 170 10.24 -11.90 -17.70
N GLY A 171 11.11 -11.78 -18.70
CA GLY A 171 11.13 -10.67 -19.65
C GLY A 171 12.44 -9.92 -19.63
N LYS A 172 12.50 -8.82 -20.39
CA LYS A 172 13.70 -7.98 -20.49
C LYS A 172 13.75 -6.88 -19.43
N LYS A 173 12.58 -6.51 -18.92
CA LYS A 173 12.39 -5.38 -18.01
C LYS A 173 11.16 -5.62 -17.15
N ILE A 174 11.09 -4.91 -16.04
CA ILE A 174 9.95 -4.86 -15.14
C ILE A 174 9.69 -3.42 -14.73
N THR A 175 8.46 -3.13 -14.33
CA THR A 175 8.05 -1.79 -13.91
C THR A 175 7.55 -1.86 -12.47
N LEU A 176 8.11 -1.01 -11.62
CA LEU A 176 7.63 -0.72 -10.28
C LEU A 176 6.95 0.64 -10.30
N SER A 177 5.73 0.73 -9.78
CA SER A 177 4.98 1.99 -9.70
C SER A 177 4.50 2.27 -8.30
N PHE A 178 4.31 3.55 -8.00
CA PHE A 178 3.79 4.08 -6.73
C PHE A 178 2.74 5.15 -7.02
N GLN A 179 1.72 5.29 -6.18
CA GLN A 179 0.65 6.28 -6.40
C GLN A 179 0.47 7.26 -5.25
N THR A 180 0.74 6.84 -4.02
CA THR A 180 0.48 7.63 -2.82
C THR A 180 1.65 7.51 -1.85
N ILE A 181 2.04 8.65 -1.28
CA ILE A 181 2.96 8.75 -0.17
C ILE A 181 2.25 9.45 0.99
N LEU A 182 2.35 8.87 2.18
CA LEU A 182 1.96 9.47 3.45
C LEU A 182 3.21 9.84 4.26
N SER A 183 3.12 10.89 5.09
CA SER A 183 4.17 11.28 6.05
C SER A 183 3.54 12.03 7.23
N GLY A 184 4.33 12.31 8.26
CA GLY A 184 3.86 12.97 9.47
C GLY A 184 2.86 12.11 10.23
N LYS A 185 3.21 10.83 10.48
CA LYS A 185 2.36 9.94 11.26
C LYS A 185 2.26 10.44 12.70
N GLU A 186 1.09 10.93 13.06
CA GLU A 186 0.71 11.27 14.41
C GLU A 186 0.12 10.06 15.12
N THR A 187 0.45 9.92 16.40
CA THR A 187 -0.14 8.92 17.28
C THR A 187 -0.62 9.57 18.57
N LYS A 188 -1.88 9.31 18.95
CA LYS A 188 -2.46 9.74 20.22
C LYS A 188 -2.90 8.52 21.00
N MET A 189 -2.15 8.22 22.06
CA MET A 189 -2.32 7.02 22.86
C MET A 189 -3.16 7.30 24.10
N ALA A 190 -3.95 6.30 24.52
CA ALA A 190 -4.72 6.31 25.75
C ALA A 190 -5.57 7.57 25.93
N VAL A 191 -6.22 8.00 24.84
CA VAL A 191 -7.13 9.16 24.86
C VAL A 191 -8.43 8.73 25.53
N PRO A 192 -8.82 9.36 26.67
CA PRO A 192 -10.10 9.06 27.31
C PRO A 192 -11.25 9.60 26.45
N ILE A 193 -12.27 8.76 26.22
CA ILE A 193 -13.46 9.09 25.44
C ILE A 193 -14.64 9.22 26.40
N GLN A 194 -15.21 10.42 26.48
CA GLN A 194 -16.33 10.71 27.38
C GLN A 194 -17.62 10.17 26.76
N MET A 195 -18.00 8.95 27.14
CA MET A 195 -19.25 8.30 26.71
C MET A 195 -20.27 8.32 27.86
N ASP A 196 -21.52 8.64 27.55
CA ASP A 196 -22.63 8.52 28.49
C ASP A 196 -23.19 7.09 28.45
N TRP A 197 -22.93 6.32 29.50
CA TRP A 197 -23.40 4.94 29.63
C TRP A 197 -24.85 4.82 30.12
N SER A 198 -25.50 5.90 30.51
CA SER A 198 -26.78 5.84 31.23
C SER A 198 -27.96 5.36 30.39
N ASN A 199 -27.89 5.50 29.06
CA ASN A 199 -29.00 5.19 28.14
C ASN A 199 -28.56 4.37 26.93
N ILE A 200 -27.65 3.41 27.11
CA ILE A 200 -27.24 2.53 26.02
C ILE A 200 -28.37 1.56 25.67
N SER A 201 -28.85 1.65 24.43
CA SER A 201 -29.99 0.86 23.92
C SER A 201 -29.64 -0.62 23.75
N ASN A 202 -30.57 -1.50 24.07
CA ASN A 202 -30.57 -2.92 23.66
C ASN A 202 -31.37 -3.14 22.35
N GLU A 203 -32.04 -2.11 21.86
CA GLU A 203 -32.81 -2.09 20.62
C GLU A 203 -32.01 -1.34 19.56
N VAL A 204 -30.96 -1.98 19.05
CA VAL A 204 -30.17 -1.47 17.93
C VAL A 204 -30.54 -2.16 16.63
N ILE A 205 -30.44 -1.42 15.53
CA ILE A 205 -30.61 -1.98 14.20
C ILE A 205 -29.26 -2.50 13.73
N THR A 206 -29.22 -3.78 13.37
CA THR A 206 -28.02 -4.45 12.91
C THR A 206 -28.20 -5.08 11.54
N GLU A 207 -27.08 -5.30 10.87
CA GLU A 207 -27.00 -6.10 9.65
C GLU A 207 -25.86 -7.12 9.76
N LYS A 208 -25.89 -8.13 8.89
CA LYS A 208 -24.86 -9.15 8.85
C LYS A 208 -23.62 -8.62 8.12
N ALA A 209 -22.43 -8.87 8.67
CA ALA A 209 -21.17 -8.57 8.02
C ALA A 209 -21.04 -9.29 6.66
N GLU A 210 -20.35 -8.68 5.68
CA GLU A 210 -20.20 -9.26 4.34
C GLU A 210 -19.39 -10.57 4.33
N HIS A 211 -18.42 -10.69 5.23
CA HIS A 211 -17.46 -11.81 5.26
C HIS A 211 -17.50 -12.62 6.56
N SER A 212 -18.51 -12.43 7.41
CA SER A 212 -18.66 -13.21 8.64
C SER A 212 -20.13 -13.34 9.06
N ASP A 213 -20.39 -14.18 10.06
CA ASP A 213 -21.71 -14.30 10.69
C ASP A 213 -21.96 -13.24 11.79
N ALA A 214 -21.05 -12.29 11.97
CA ALA A 214 -21.22 -11.22 12.95
C ALA A 214 -22.35 -10.25 12.56
N MET A 215 -23.10 -9.80 13.57
CA MET A 215 -24.09 -8.73 13.43
C MET A 215 -23.42 -7.40 13.78
N LEU A 216 -23.54 -6.41 12.91
CA LEU A 216 -22.90 -5.11 13.01
C LEU A 216 -23.94 -4.02 13.12
N LEU A 217 -23.66 -2.94 13.84
CA LEU A 217 -24.51 -1.75 13.89
C LEU A 217 -24.64 -1.16 12.48
N ILE A 218 -25.85 -0.75 12.08
CA ILE A 218 -26.05 0.08 10.88
C ILE A 218 -25.53 1.50 11.18
N PRO A 219 -24.92 2.23 10.20
CA PRO A 219 -24.41 3.56 10.46
C PRO A 219 -25.54 4.50 10.81
N GLY A 220 -25.43 5.12 11.99
CA GLY A 220 -26.33 6.15 12.44
C GLY A 220 -25.78 7.56 12.17
N GLU A 221 -26.47 8.54 12.74
CA GLU A 221 -25.97 9.91 12.83
C GLU A 221 -24.78 10.00 13.80
N GLU A 222 -24.05 11.12 13.76
CA GLU A 222 -22.96 11.39 14.69
C GLU A 222 -23.49 11.44 16.14
N ILE A 223 -23.04 10.51 16.98
CA ILE A 223 -23.31 10.48 18.42
C ILE A 223 -22.27 11.29 19.17
N LEU A 224 -20.99 11.10 18.82
CA LEU A 224 -19.86 11.74 19.48
C LEU A 224 -18.70 11.93 18.51
N LYS A 225 -18.28 13.18 18.33
CA LYS A 225 -16.98 13.47 17.72
C LYS A 225 -15.87 13.37 18.76
N ILE A 226 -14.99 12.37 18.61
CA ILE A 226 -13.85 12.18 19.51
C ILE A 226 -12.77 13.23 19.22
N MET A 227 -12.43 13.35 17.94
CA MET A 227 -11.55 14.39 17.39
C MET A 227 -11.76 14.47 15.87
N ASP A 228 -11.07 15.37 15.19
CA ASP A 228 -11.12 15.42 13.72
C ASP A 228 -10.74 14.06 13.13
N GLY A 229 -11.58 13.52 12.25
CA GLY A 229 -11.39 12.22 11.59
C GLY A 229 -11.94 11.01 12.33
N PHE A 230 -12.43 11.15 13.57
CA PHE A 230 -12.88 10.02 14.38
C PHE A 230 -14.20 10.32 15.08
N LEU A 231 -15.25 9.59 14.68
CA LEU A 231 -16.61 9.80 15.14
C LEU A 231 -17.22 8.49 15.61
N VAL A 232 -18.00 8.53 16.69
CA VAL A 232 -18.89 7.43 17.05
C VAL A 232 -20.24 7.67 16.37
N THR A 233 -20.69 6.69 15.58
CA THR A 233 -21.95 6.75 14.82
C THR A 233 -22.95 5.68 15.26
N GLY A 234 -22.58 4.84 16.23
CA GLY A 234 -23.46 3.81 16.78
C GLY A 234 -22.93 3.32 18.12
N VAL A 235 -23.83 3.13 19.08
CA VAL A 235 -23.55 2.48 20.36
C VAL A 235 -24.78 1.70 20.79
N GLY A 236 -24.58 0.46 21.22
CA GLY A 236 -25.67 -0.34 21.81
C GLY A 236 -25.32 -1.80 21.99
N TYR A 237 -26.24 -2.55 22.56
CA TYR A 237 -26.07 -3.97 22.82
C TYR A 237 -26.63 -4.83 21.70
N VAL A 238 -25.83 -5.79 21.24
CA VAL A 238 -26.27 -6.86 20.34
C VAL A 238 -26.14 -8.17 21.11
N GLY A 239 -27.27 -8.69 21.58
CA GLY A 239 -27.25 -9.75 22.58
C GLY A 239 -26.68 -9.23 23.90
N GLU A 240 -25.64 -9.89 24.43
CA GLU A 240 -24.96 -9.51 25.68
C GLU A 240 -23.69 -8.68 25.46
N GLN A 241 -23.36 -8.37 24.19
CA GLN A 241 -22.12 -7.68 23.83
C GLN A 241 -22.39 -6.21 23.54
N LEU A 242 -21.51 -5.35 24.06
CA LEU A 242 -21.53 -3.93 23.75
C LEU A 242 -20.86 -3.70 22.39
N HIS A 243 -21.54 -3.00 21.50
CA HIS A 243 -21.01 -2.55 20.22
C HIS A 243 -20.80 -1.04 20.26
N ILE A 244 -19.64 -0.59 19.79
CA ILE A 244 -19.31 0.81 19.55
C ILE A 244 -18.82 0.94 18.11
N GLN A 245 -19.57 1.64 17.27
CA GLN A 245 -19.20 1.87 15.90
C GLN A 245 -18.37 3.15 15.77
N LEU A 246 -17.16 3.00 15.26
CA LEU A 246 -16.29 4.10 14.88
C LEU A 246 -16.37 4.34 13.38
N TYR A 247 -16.57 5.60 13.01
CA TYR A 247 -16.53 6.11 11.65
C TYR A 247 -15.27 6.95 11.44
N THR A 248 -14.51 6.61 10.40
CA THR A 248 -13.28 7.31 9.99
C THR A 248 -13.42 7.87 8.57
N PRO A 249 -14.01 9.08 8.39
CA PRO A 249 -14.29 9.66 7.08
C PRO A 249 -13.05 9.94 6.23
N ARG A 250 -11.88 10.09 6.86
CA ARG A 250 -10.64 10.45 6.18
C ARG A 250 -9.65 9.28 6.11
N ARG A 251 -10.11 8.04 6.33
CA ARG A 251 -9.29 6.83 6.22
C ARG A 251 -8.47 6.80 4.92
N HIS A 252 -9.14 7.02 3.78
CA HIS A 252 -8.50 7.05 2.47
C HIS A 252 -7.51 8.21 2.28
N GLN A 253 -7.65 9.32 3.03
CA GLN A 253 -6.78 10.50 2.89
C GLN A 253 -5.55 10.39 3.77
N PHE A 254 -5.74 10.05 5.04
CA PHE A 254 -4.72 10.18 6.07
C PHE A 254 -4.42 8.88 6.79
N ASP A 255 -4.92 7.75 6.28
CA ASP A 255 -4.80 6.47 6.97
C ASP A 255 -5.35 6.56 8.40
N ASP A 256 -6.44 7.33 8.61
CA ASP A 256 -7.07 7.48 9.93
C ASP A 256 -7.55 6.12 10.45
N HIS A 257 -6.90 5.57 11.48
CA HIS A 257 -7.36 4.35 12.16
C HIS A 257 -7.22 4.46 13.67
N ALA A 258 -7.94 3.59 14.38
CA ALA A 258 -7.87 3.56 15.82
C ALA A 258 -8.08 2.15 16.37
N ALA A 259 -7.65 1.95 17.60
CA ALA A 259 -8.09 0.86 18.45
C ALA A 259 -8.89 1.43 19.62
N LEU A 260 -10.06 0.87 19.91
CA LEU A 260 -10.85 1.22 21.08
C LEU A 260 -10.74 0.12 22.14
N TYR A 261 -10.64 0.52 23.40
CA TYR A 261 -10.61 -0.40 24.53
C TYR A 261 -11.28 0.20 25.76
N LEU A 262 -11.77 -0.66 26.65
CA LEU A 262 -12.31 -0.24 27.94
C LEU A 262 -11.27 -0.43 29.04
N LYS A 263 -11.34 0.41 30.07
CA LYS A 263 -10.65 0.18 31.34
C LYS A 263 -11.65 0.10 32.48
N ASN A 264 -11.48 -0.88 33.36
CA ASN A 264 -12.25 -0.95 34.60
C ASN A 264 -11.62 -0.09 35.71
N GLU A 265 -12.25 -0.05 36.89
CA GLU A 265 -11.77 0.69 38.06
C GLU A 265 -10.37 0.26 38.56
N ALA A 266 -9.94 -0.96 38.23
CA ALA A 266 -8.62 -1.48 38.55
C ALA A 266 -7.58 -1.20 37.45
N GLU A 267 -7.90 -0.35 36.46
CA GLU A 267 -7.08 -0.05 35.27
C GLU A 267 -6.79 -1.27 34.37
N ALA A 268 -7.53 -2.38 34.54
CA ALA A 268 -7.40 -3.53 33.65
C ALA A 268 -8.06 -3.21 32.30
N ILE A 269 -7.36 -3.56 31.21
CA ILE A 269 -7.78 -3.28 29.84
C ILE A 269 -8.64 -4.43 29.32
N ILE A 270 -9.84 -4.09 28.83
CA ILE A 270 -10.68 -4.99 28.03
C ILE A 270 -10.55 -4.57 26.57
N GLN A 271 -9.90 -5.42 25.79
CA GLN A 271 -9.73 -5.21 24.35
C GLN A 271 -11.05 -5.46 23.63
N ALA A 272 -11.32 -4.64 22.62
CA ALA A 272 -12.41 -4.90 21.69
C ALA A 272 -12.03 -6.00 20.69
N ASN A 273 -13.02 -6.76 20.25
CA ASN A 273 -12.97 -7.43 18.96
C ASN A 273 -13.38 -6.41 17.88
N ALA A 274 -12.44 -6.00 17.03
CA ALA A 274 -12.71 -5.08 15.93
C ALA A 274 -13.26 -5.87 14.74
N VAL A 275 -14.56 -5.70 14.46
CA VAL A 275 -15.21 -6.33 13.31
C VAL A 275 -15.31 -5.33 12.18
N TYR A 276 -14.51 -5.57 11.15
CA TYR A 276 -14.43 -4.69 9.99
C TYR A 276 -15.67 -4.85 9.11
N ARG A 277 -16.34 -3.74 8.81
CA ARG A 277 -17.56 -3.74 8.02
C ARG A 277 -17.33 -3.52 6.51
N GLY A 278 -16.15 -3.07 6.13
CA GLY A 278 -15.88 -2.64 4.75
C GLY A 278 -15.68 -1.14 4.67
N GLY A 279 -14.98 -0.72 3.62
CA GLY A 279 -14.93 0.69 3.28
C GLY A 279 -16.09 1.05 2.38
N TYR A 280 -16.79 2.12 2.74
CA TYR A 280 -17.93 2.60 1.99
C TYR A 280 -17.52 3.84 1.22
N ASN A 281 -17.92 3.91 -0.05
CA ASN A 281 -17.85 5.15 -0.81
C ASN A 281 -18.78 6.16 -0.14
N THR A 282 -18.29 7.38 0.11
CA THR A 282 -19.02 8.44 0.83
C THR A 282 -20.26 8.97 0.10
N GLY A 283 -20.77 8.25 -0.91
CA GLY A 283 -21.93 8.62 -1.72
C GLY A 283 -21.63 9.70 -2.77
N ASP A 284 -20.37 10.12 -2.92
CA ASP A 284 -19.95 11.05 -3.96
C ASP A 284 -19.38 10.25 -5.15
N PRO A 285 -20.08 10.18 -6.29
CA PRO A 285 -19.61 9.43 -7.46
C PRO A 285 -18.38 10.04 -8.14
N GLU A 286 -18.01 11.29 -7.84
CA GLU A 286 -16.81 11.96 -8.37
C GLU A 286 -15.57 11.73 -7.49
N LEU A 287 -15.77 11.23 -6.27
CA LEU A 287 -14.73 11.02 -5.28
C LEU A 287 -14.77 9.57 -4.83
N ASP A 288 -13.86 8.73 -5.35
CA ASP A 288 -13.61 7.37 -4.85
C ASP A 288 -12.94 7.44 -3.47
N LYS A 289 -13.68 7.98 -2.50
CA LYS A 289 -13.24 8.29 -1.16
C LYS A 289 -13.86 7.27 -0.23
N ARG A 290 -13.05 6.28 0.13
CA ARG A 290 -13.38 5.23 1.08
C ARG A 290 -13.41 5.80 2.50
N ALA A 291 -14.57 5.77 3.14
CA ALA A 291 -14.67 5.94 4.58
C ALA A 291 -14.93 4.60 5.24
N ASP A 292 -14.33 4.38 6.40
CA ASP A 292 -14.42 3.10 7.08
C ASP A 292 -15.36 3.19 8.29
N TYR A 293 -16.16 2.14 8.47
CA TYR A 293 -16.93 1.87 9.67
C TYR A 293 -16.39 0.60 10.32
N ILE A 294 -16.03 0.68 11.59
CA ILE A 294 -15.52 -0.44 12.38
C ILE A 294 -16.38 -0.59 13.61
N ASP A 295 -16.95 -1.78 13.81
CA ASP A 295 -17.67 -2.12 15.03
C ASP A 295 -16.68 -2.72 16.05
N PHE A 296 -16.47 -2.01 17.15
CA PHE A 296 -15.70 -2.49 18.29
C PHE A 296 -16.64 -3.20 19.26
N VAL A 297 -16.48 -4.52 19.37
CA VAL A 297 -17.34 -5.39 20.15
C VAL A 297 -16.66 -5.77 21.47
N PHE A 298 -17.35 -5.54 22.58
CA PHE A 298 -16.87 -5.80 23.93
C PHE A 298 -17.74 -6.84 24.62
N ASP A 299 -17.09 -7.80 25.27
CA ASP A 299 -17.75 -8.77 26.15
C ASP A 299 -17.92 -8.17 27.57
N VAL A 300 -18.79 -7.16 27.65
CA VAL A 300 -19.10 -6.43 28.91
C VAL A 300 -20.62 -6.33 29.07
N PRO A 301 -21.20 -7.00 30.07
CA PRO A 301 -22.63 -6.91 30.38
C PRO A 301 -23.11 -5.47 30.67
N ASN A 302 -24.35 -5.17 30.29
CA ASN A 302 -24.96 -3.84 30.40
C ASN A 302 -24.95 -3.29 31.85
N ASP A 303 -25.25 -4.13 32.83
CA ASP A 303 -25.28 -3.76 34.24
C ASP A 303 -23.91 -3.39 34.82
N LEU A 304 -22.82 -3.85 34.19
CA LEU A 304 -21.46 -3.53 34.61
C LEU A 304 -20.85 -2.35 33.84
N LEU A 305 -21.45 -1.91 32.73
CA LEU A 305 -20.88 -0.92 31.82
C LEU A 305 -20.51 0.40 32.52
N SER A 306 -21.30 0.82 33.52
CA SER A 306 -21.06 2.05 34.28
C SER A 306 -19.73 2.06 35.07
N HIS A 307 -19.11 0.90 35.29
CA HIS A 307 -17.81 0.75 35.95
C HIS A 307 -16.62 0.85 34.98
N TYR A 308 -16.88 1.06 33.69
CA TYR A 308 -15.85 1.14 32.66
C TYR A 308 -15.71 2.53 32.08
N LYS A 309 -14.49 2.83 31.62
CA LYS A 309 -14.15 4.04 30.86
C LYS A 309 -13.67 3.64 29.49
N LEU A 310 -14.14 4.34 28.46
CA LEU A 310 -13.70 4.13 27.09
C LEU A 310 -12.42 4.91 26.80
N TYR A 311 -11.50 4.27 26.10
CA TYR A 311 -10.25 4.84 25.63
C TYR A 311 -10.05 4.48 24.16
N GLY A 312 -9.24 5.30 23.48
CA GLY A 312 -8.79 5.01 22.13
C GLY A 312 -7.34 5.39 21.90
N ASP A 313 -6.75 4.62 21.00
CA ASP A 313 -5.43 4.84 20.42
C ASP A 313 -5.62 5.22 18.96
N PHE A 314 -5.23 6.44 18.58
CA PHE A 314 -5.56 7.04 17.28
C PHE A 314 -4.31 7.32 16.46
N TYR A 315 -4.40 7.02 15.16
CA TYR A 315 -3.29 7.11 14.21
C TYR A 315 -3.76 7.85 12.96
N SER A 316 -2.95 8.80 12.49
CA SER A 316 -3.27 9.63 11.32
C SER A 316 -1.98 10.15 10.70
N ALA A 317 -1.91 10.24 9.38
CA ALA A 317 -0.86 10.97 8.67
C ALA A 317 -1.29 12.43 8.49
N THR A 318 -0.35 13.38 8.59
CA THR A 318 -0.64 14.80 8.33
C THR A 318 -0.43 15.19 6.87
N THR A 319 0.29 14.37 6.11
CA THR A 319 0.67 14.67 4.73
C THR A 319 0.31 13.52 3.83
N ARG A 320 -0.37 13.84 2.72
CA ARG A 320 -0.65 12.93 1.59
C ARG A 320 -0.14 13.57 0.31
N ILE A 321 0.62 12.83 -0.47
CA ILE A 321 1.09 13.22 -1.80
C ILE A 321 0.69 12.13 -2.78
N ASP A 322 -0.16 12.47 -3.73
CA ASP A 322 -0.57 11.57 -4.82
C ASP A 322 0.22 11.89 -6.09
N GLY A 323 0.73 10.87 -6.76
CA GLY A 323 1.51 10.96 -7.99
C GLY A 323 1.38 9.71 -8.86
N ASP A 324 2.15 9.64 -9.93
CA ASP A 324 2.21 8.50 -10.87
C ASP A 324 3.67 8.11 -11.14
N TRP A 325 4.41 7.80 -10.06
CA TRP A 325 5.80 7.35 -10.18
C TRP A 325 5.84 5.97 -10.83
N SER A 326 6.66 5.80 -11.88
CA SER A 326 6.74 4.57 -12.66
C SER A 326 8.16 4.32 -13.16
N ILE A 327 8.88 3.47 -12.45
CA ILE A 327 10.28 3.16 -12.73
C ILE A 327 10.35 1.83 -13.48
N THR A 328 10.87 1.84 -14.70
CA THR A 328 11.07 0.63 -15.51
C THR A 328 12.55 0.31 -15.64
N PHE A 329 12.97 -0.85 -15.13
CA PHE A 329 14.36 -1.28 -15.12
C PHE A 329 14.56 -2.67 -15.75
N PRO A 330 15.75 -2.96 -16.33
CA PRO A 330 16.01 -4.23 -16.99
C PRO A 330 16.21 -5.37 -15.96
N LEU A 331 15.81 -6.59 -16.32
CA LEU A 331 16.02 -7.81 -15.49
C LEU A 331 17.39 -8.46 -15.75
N GLU A 332 17.92 -8.25 -16.95
CA GLU A 332 19.25 -8.69 -17.39
C GLU A 332 20.15 -7.47 -17.56
N ASN A 333 21.43 -7.58 -17.21
CA ASN A 333 22.40 -6.53 -17.52
C ASN A 333 22.62 -6.52 -19.04
N ASN A 334 22.54 -5.35 -19.67
CA ASN A 334 23.17 -5.14 -20.98
C ASN A 334 24.68 -4.96 -20.81
#